data_AF-A0A7R9HWZ9-F1
#
_entry.id   AF-A0A7R9HWZ9-F1
#
_cell.length_a   1.000
_cell.length_b   1.000
_cell.length_c   1.000
_cell.angle_alpha   90.00
_cell.angle_beta   90.00
_cell.angle_gamma   90.00
#
_symmetry.space_group_name_H-M   'P 1'
#
loop_
_entity.id
_entity.type
_entity.pdbx_description
1 polymer ?
#
loop_
_entity_poly.entity_id
_entity_poly.type
_entity_poly.pdbx_seq_one_letter_code
_entity_poly.pdbx_strand_id
1 'polypeptide(L)'
;MSVERLSETENTAIANFREYLRIPSVHPNINYDECVSFLRRQASTLGLPIQVYHVVEGKPIVVITWRGSEPTLPSILLNSHMDVFPTSNFEQIVGHAVNIILLFQLGQRQY
;
A
#
# COMPACT_ATOMS: atom_id res chain seq x y z
N MET A 1 11.81 -12.48 31.47
CA MET A 1 11.68 -11.62 30.28
C MET A 1 10.20 -11.33 30.07
N SER A 2 9.73 -10.16 30.49
CA SER A 2 8.40 -9.67 30.14
C SER A 2 8.44 -9.22 28.68
N VAL A 3 7.69 -9.90 27.81
CA VAL A 3 7.42 -9.36 26.48
C VAL A 3 6.62 -8.07 26.71
N GLU A 4 7.20 -6.92 26.37
CA GLU A 4 6.48 -5.66 26.41
C GLU A 4 5.23 -5.78 25.54
N ARG A 5 4.08 -5.46 26.12
CA ARG A 5 2.81 -5.49 25.40
C ARG A 5 2.85 -4.35 24.39
N LEU A 6 2.83 -4.70 23.11
CA LEU A 6 2.71 -3.73 22.02
C LEU A 6 1.43 -2.89 22.21
N SER A 7 1.50 -1.64 21.77
CA SER A 7 0.34 -0.76 21.71
C SER A 7 -0.74 -1.34 20.78
N GLU A 8 -1.98 -0.89 20.95
CA GLU A 8 -3.10 -1.33 20.11
C GLU A 8 -2.87 -1.00 18.63
N THR A 9 -2.27 0.17 18.35
CA THR A 9 -1.88 0.59 17.00
C THR A 9 -0.83 -0.34 16.40
N GLU A 10 0.19 -0.74 17.16
CA GLU A 10 1.21 -1.68 16.70
C GLU A 10 0.63 -3.07 16.43
N ASN A 11 -0.24 -3.57 17.31
CA ASN A 11 -0.93 -4.84 17.10
C ASN A 11 -1.79 -4.81 15.83
N THR A 12 -2.49 -3.70 15.58
CA THR A 12 -3.28 -3.48 14.36
C THR A 12 -2.38 -3.41 13.13
N ALA A 13 -1.26 -2.69 13.19
CA ALA A 13 -0.30 -2.60 12.09
C ALA A 13 0.31 -3.95 11.75
N ILE A 14 0.67 -4.76 12.75
CA ILE A 14 1.19 -6.12 12.55
C ILE A 14 0.12 -7.04 11.97
N ALA A 15 -1.12 -6.95 12.43
CA ALA A 15 -2.23 -7.72 11.88
C ALA A 15 -2.45 -7.40 10.40
N ASN A 16 -2.52 -6.11 10.05
CA ASN A 16 -2.64 -5.63 8.67
C ASN A 16 -1.47 -6.09 7.80
N PHE A 17 -0.24 -6.00 8.32
CA PHE A 17 0.96 -6.42 7.61
C PHE A 17 0.94 -7.94 7.33
N ARG A 18 0.57 -8.75 8.32
CA ARG A 18 0.45 -10.21 8.16
C ARG A 18 -0.69 -10.60 7.22
N GLU A 19 -1.79 -9.85 7.18
CA GLU A 19 -2.86 -10.07 6.20
C GLU A 19 -2.34 -9.77 4.79
N TYR A 20 -1.71 -8.61 4.60
CA TYR A 20 -1.17 -8.20 3.30
C TYR A 20 -0.14 -9.19 2.75
N LEU A 21 0.77 -9.71 3.60
CA LEU A 21 1.77 -10.71 3.20
C LEU A 21 1.20 -12.06 2.77
N ARG A 22 -0.05 -12.38 3.14
CA ARG A 22 -0.69 -13.65 2.72
C ARG A 22 -1.33 -13.56 1.34
N ILE A 23 -1.47 -12.36 0.79
CA ILE A 23 -2.01 -12.18 -0.55
C ILE A 23 -0.96 -12.64 -1.57
N PRO A 24 -1.28 -13.59 -2.46
CA PRO A 24 -0.31 -14.15 -3.39
C PRO A 24 -0.03 -13.19 -4.56
N SER A 25 0.87 -12.23 -4.35
CA SER A 25 1.30 -11.26 -5.37
C SER A 25 2.63 -11.64 -6.07
N VAL A 26 2.87 -12.95 -6.23
CA VAL A 26 4.15 -13.49 -6.74
C VAL A 26 4.20 -13.62 -8.26
N HIS A 27 5.27 -13.12 -8.89
CA HIS A 27 5.51 -13.24 -10.34
C HIS A 27 5.64 -14.69 -10.82
N PRO A 28 5.32 -14.99 -12.09
CA PRO A 28 4.86 -14.07 -13.15
C PRO A 28 3.33 -13.95 -13.29
N ASN A 29 2.57 -14.87 -12.69
CA ASN A 29 1.12 -14.98 -12.87
C ASN A 29 0.36 -14.31 -11.72
N ILE A 30 0.57 -13.01 -11.55
CA ILE A 30 0.01 -12.26 -10.43
C ILE A 30 -1.45 -11.90 -10.71
N ASN A 31 -2.31 -12.09 -9.70
CA ASN A 31 -3.62 -11.45 -9.65
C ASN A 31 -3.60 -10.30 -8.63
N TYR A 32 -3.69 -9.06 -9.11
CA TYR A 32 -3.66 -7.87 -8.25
C TYR A 32 -5.01 -7.56 -7.58
N ASP A 33 -6.11 -8.23 -7.93
CA ASP A 33 -7.45 -7.91 -7.44
C ASP A 33 -7.55 -8.01 -5.91
N GLU A 34 -6.91 -9.01 -5.31
CA GLU A 34 -6.88 -9.17 -3.86
C GLU A 34 -6.09 -8.05 -3.17
N CYS A 35 -4.95 -7.64 -3.73
CA CYS A 35 -4.17 -6.51 -3.23
C CYS A 35 -4.97 -5.20 -3.32
N VAL A 36 -5.60 -4.93 -4.47
CA VAL A 36 -6.44 -3.73 -4.66
C VAL A 36 -7.62 -3.74 -3.68
N SER A 37 -8.26 -4.90 -3.49
CA SER A 37 -9.37 -5.06 -2.55
C SER A 37 -8.93 -4.83 -1.10
N PHE A 38 -7.75 -5.33 -0.70
CA PHE A 38 -7.16 -5.04 0.59
C PHE A 38 -6.92 -3.54 0.78
N LEU A 39 -6.26 -2.87 -0.17
CA LEU A 39 -5.99 -1.44 -0.09
C LEU A 39 -7.27 -0.60 -0.05
N ARG A 40 -8.33 -1.00 -0.77
CA ARG A 40 -9.67 -0.38 -0.67
C ARG A 40 -10.27 -0.50 0.72
N ARG A 41 -10.19 -1.67 1.36
CA ARG A 41 -10.65 -1.84 2.75
C ARG A 41 -9.88 -0.94 3.70
N GLN A 42 -8.55 -0.91 3.59
CA GLN A 42 -7.71 -0.06 4.44
C GLN A 42 -8.03 1.43 4.27
N ALA A 43 -8.18 1.90 3.03
CA ALA A 43 -8.56 3.28 2.73
C ALA A 43 -9.95 3.61 3.29
N SER A 44 -10.91 2.71 3.12
CA SER A 44 -12.29 2.87 3.62
C SER A 44 -12.33 2.97 5.15
N THR A 45 -11.59 2.12 5.86
CA THR A 45 -11.50 2.15 7.34
C THR A 45 -10.93 3.46 7.86
N LEU A 46 -10.04 4.10 7.09
CA LEU A 46 -9.44 5.40 7.41
C LEU A 46 -10.23 6.59 6.86
N GLY A 47 -11.30 6.37 6.10
CA GLY A 47 -12.06 7.42 5.43
C GLY A 47 -11.26 8.17 4.35
N LEU A 48 -10.25 7.53 3.76
CA LEU A 48 -9.38 8.13 2.75
C LEU A 48 -9.90 7.87 1.33
N PRO A 49 -9.95 8.90 0.47
CA PRO A 49 -10.20 8.72 -0.96
C PRO A 49 -9.20 7.76 -1.61
N ILE A 50 -9.71 6.86 -2.45
CA ILE A 50 -8.92 5.91 -3.23
C ILE A 50 -9.33 5.97 -4.70
N GLN A 51 -8.33 5.95 -5.58
CA GLN A 51 -8.49 5.86 -7.04
C GLN A 51 -7.64 4.71 -7.58
N VAL A 52 -8.14 4.01 -8.59
CA VAL A 52 -7.42 2.91 -9.25
C VAL A 52 -7.32 3.22 -10.74
N TYR A 53 -6.10 3.28 -11.25
CA TYR A 53 -5.81 3.58 -12.66
C TYR A 53 -5.26 2.34 -13.36
N HIS A 54 -5.57 2.18 -14.64
CA HIS A 54 -5.03 1.11 -15.49
C HIS A 54 -4.35 1.75 -16.70
N VAL A 55 -3.03 1.95 -16.60
CA VAL A 55 -2.22 2.45 -17.72
C VAL A 55 -1.89 1.30 -18.68
N VAL A 56 -1.69 0.11 -18.11
CA VAL A 56 -1.52 -1.15 -18.83
C VAL A 56 -2.57 -2.12 -18.29
N GLU A 57 -3.21 -2.86 -19.19
CA GLU A 57 -4.22 -3.87 -18.84
C GLU A 57 -3.64 -4.87 -17.81
N GLY A 58 -4.43 -5.20 -16.79
CA GLY A 58 -4.02 -6.09 -15.70
C GLY A 58 -2.93 -5.54 -14.75
N LYS A 59 -2.50 -4.28 -14.88
CA LYS A 59 -1.51 -3.64 -13.99
C LYS A 59 -2.08 -2.39 -13.31
N PRO A 60 -2.84 -2.56 -12.21
CA PRO A 60 -3.48 -1.44 -11.53
C PRO A 60 -2.46 -0.57 -10.78
N ILE A 61 -2.66 0.74 -10.83
CA ILE A 61 -1.99 1.72 -9.95
C ILE A 61 -3.01 2.19 -8.92
N VAL A 62 -2.72 1.96 -7.65
CA VAL A 62 -3.59 2.38 -6.54
C VAL A 62 -3.07 3.69 -5.95
N VAL A 63 -3.92 4.71 -5.95
CA VAL A 63 -3.66 6.00 -5.33
C VAL A 63 -4.59 6.21 -4.15
N ILE A 64 -4.03 6.31 -2.94
CA ILE A 64 -4.77 6.70 -1.73
C ILE A 64 -4.30 8.11 -1.35
N THR A 65 -5.25 9.00 -1.11
CA THR A 65 -4.96 10.41 -0.87
C THR A 65 -5.34 10.80 0.56
N TRP A 66 -4.36 11.30 1.31
CA TRP A 66 -4.62 12.03 2.55
C TRP A 66 -4.55 13.52 2.28
N ARG A 67 -5.72 14.17 2.26
CA ARG A 67 -5.83 15.61 2.04
C ARG A 67 -5.36 16.38 3.28
N GLY A 68 -4.35 17.22 3.09
CA GLY A 68 -3.86 18.13 4.12
C GLY A 68 -4.82 19.29 4.39
N SER A 69 -4.57 20.02 5.48
CA SER A 69 -5.31 21.23 5.82
C SER A 69 -5.09 22.39 4.84
N GLU A 70 -3.95 22.39 4.13
CA GLU A 70 -3.59 23.39 3.12
C GLU A 70 -3.41 22.76 1.73
N PRO A 71 -4.49 22.60 0.94
CA PRO A 71 -4.44 21.92 -0.36
C PRO A 71 -3.69 22.67 -1.48
N THR A 72 -3.05 23.79 -1.19
CA THR A 72 -2.20 24.53 -2.12
C THR A 72 -0.72 24.17 -1.97
N LEU A 73 -0.34 23.56 -0.85
CA LEU A 73 1.03 23.13 -0.62
C LEU A 73 1.38 21.89 -1.45
N PRO A 74 2.68 21.67 -1.75
CA PRO A 74 3.12 20.47 -2.45
C PRO A 74 2.73 19.19 -1.71
N SER A 75 2.50 18.11 -2.48
CA SER A 75 2.26 16.78 -1.93
C SER A 75 3.56 16.03 -1.71
N ILE A 76 3.63 15.27 -0.62
CA ILE A 76 4.56 14.16 -0.40
C ILE A 76 3.99 12.93 -1.09
N LEU A 77 4.85 12.25 -1.84
CA LEU A 77 4.55 10.97 -2.47
C LEU A 77 5.29 9.86 -1.71
N LEU A 78 4.54 8.95 -1.07
CA LEU A 78 5.10 7.68 -0.60
C LEU A 78 4.76 6.62 -1.63
N ASN A 79 5.78 6.09 -2.29
CA ASN A 79 5.62 5.09 -3.32
C ASN A 79 6.15 3.74 -2.84
N SER A 80 5.43 2.66 -3.13
CA SER A 80 5.87 1.28 -2.97
C SER A 80 5.37 0.45 -4.14
N HIS A 81 5.57 -0.87 -4.14
CA HIS A 81 5.00 -1.77 -5.15
C HIS A 81 4.37 -3.01 -4.49
N MET A 82 3.46 -3.69 -5.19
CA MET A 82 2.67 -4.81 -4.64
C MET A 82 3.28 -6.19 -4.92
N ASP A 83 4.02 -6.30 -6.00
CA ASP A 83 4.52 -7.55 -6.55
C ASP A 83 5.80 -8.03 -5.86
N VAL A 84 5.91 -9.34 -5.73
CA VAL A 84 7.08 -10.02 -5.17
C VAL A 84 7.58 -11.10 -6.13
N PHE A 85 8.83 -11.52 -5.95
CA PHE A 85 9.44 -12.56 -6.78
C PHE A 85 9.49 -13.91 -6.03
N PRO A 86 9.45 -15.05 -6.76
CA PRO A 86 9.63 -16.37 -6.16
C PRO A 86 10.95 -16.48 -5.40
N THR A 87 10.94 -17.19 -4.27
CA THR A 87 12.12 -17.36 -3.41
C THR A 87 13.11 -18.42 -3.92
N SER A 88 12.73 -19.22 -4.92
CA SER A 88 13.56 -20.32 -5.43
C SER A 88 14.59 -19.90 -6.48
N ASN A 89 14.45 -18.72 -7.10
CA ASN A 89 15.29 -18.32 -8.24
C ASN A 89 15.75 -16.86 -8.11
N PHE A 90 16.98 -16.65 -7.62
CA PHE A 90 17.57 -15.31 -7.41
C PHE A 90 17.90 -14.53 -8.71
N GLU A 91 17.78 -15.15 -9.89
CA GLU A 91 18.18 -14.54 -11.17
C GLU A 91 17.09 -13.74 -11.90
N GLN A 92 15.88 -13.58 -11.34
CA GLN A 92 14.74 -12.94 -12.05
C GLN A 92 14.32 -11.56 -11.54
N ILE A 93 15.17 -10.82 -10.83
CA ILE A 93 14.82 -9.48 -10.31
C ILE A 93 15.11 -8.39 -11.36
N VAL A 94 14.34 -8.32 -12.45
CA VAL A 94 14.37 -7.15 -13.35
C VAL A 94 12.97 -6.82 -13.90
N GLY A 95 12.47 -5.62 -13.61
CA GLY A 95 11.61 -4.87 -14.55
C GLY A 95 10.08 -4.95 -14.45
N HIS A 96 9.45 -5.45 -13.38
CA HIS A 96 7.99 -5.64 -13.36
C HIS A 96 7.23 -5.06 -12.16
N ALA A 97 7.75 -4.02 -11.51
CA ALA A 97 7.12 -3.40 -10.34
C ALA A 97 5.75 -2.78 -10.66
N VAL A 98 4.72 -3.11 -9.88
CA VAL A 98 3.41 -2.44 -9.91
C VAL A 98 3.25 -1.57 -8.67
N ASN A 99 3.17 -0.26 -8.90
CA ASN A 99 3.34 0.77 -7.88
C ASN A 99 2.06 1.07 -7.06
N ILE A 100 2.18 1.12 -5.73
CA ILE A 100 1.29 1.82 -4.80
C ILE A 100 1.78 3.26 -4.67
N ILE A 101 0.88 4.23 -4.76
CA ILE A 101 1.18 5.65 -4.55
C ILE A 101 0.29 6.17 -3.43
N LEU A 102 0.88 6.54 -2.30
CA LEU A 102 0.22 7.30 -1.24
C LEU A 102 0.60 8.76 -1.41
N LEU A 103 -0.38 9.62 -1.65
CA LEU A 103 -0.18 11.07 -1.71
C LEU A 103 -0.60 11.69 -0.38
N PHE A 104 0.35 12.28 0.32
CA PHE A 104 0.16 13.07 1.53
C PHE A 104 0.31 14.54 1.18
N GLN A 105 -0.75 15.33 1.25
CA GLN A 105 -0.58 16.76 1.08
C GLN A 105 -0.19 17.40 2.41
N LEU A 106 0.96 18.08 2.43
CA LEU A 106 1.46 18.73 3.65
C LEU A 106 0.52 19.88 4.04
N GLY A 107 0.17 19.93 5.32
CA GLY A 107 -0.57 21.02 5.94
C GLY A 107 -0.59 20.75 7.44
N GLN A 108 0.01 21.63 8.24
CA GLN A 108 0.11 21.46 9.69
C GLN A 108 -1.30 21.34 10.27
N ARG A 109 -1.49 20.35 11.14
CA ARG A 109 -2.68 20.22 11.96
C ARG A 109 -2.59 21.32 13.02
N GLN A 110 -3.47 22.32 13.00
CA GLN A 110 -3.72 23.07 14.23
C GLN A 110 -4.53 22.17 15.15
N TYR A 111 -3.92 21.78 16.26
CA TYR A 111 -4.59 21.16 17.40
C TYR A 111 -5.46 22.20 18.11
#